data_AF-A0AAF5CZ89-F1
#
_entry.id   AF-A0AAF5CZ89-F1
#
_cell.length_a   1.000
_cell.length_b   1.000
_cell.length_c   1.000
_cell.angle_alpha   90.00
_cell.angle_beta   90.00
_cell.angle_gamma   90.00
#
_symmetry.space_group_name_H-M   'P 1'
#
loop_
_entity.id
_entity.type
_entity.pdbx_description
1 polymer ?
#
loop_
_entity_poly.entity_id
_entity_poly.type
_entity_poly.pdbx_seq_one_letter_code
_entity_poly.pdbx_strand_id
1 'polypeptide(L)'
;MNKVENNTISIEGLSTESKGSFKKMAETFTNSILDKEINGLKNEFENNFPNCIIPSDLICKESKIYDKKNINQGVPLLENSRVIIKNASKEDSYINANYITSNNKKCRLIITQHPMINTVNDFFNMILQENIMYIIQLAKENELEDPSVGIKYIPNNGSFQFKNVTVNYIKNIEYDKNSSIKITLINCKCNGKELNIEHILWKDWPNKSYPKSWDMTAINIYEYVAKSSKPILIHCTSGVRRSGIVSGIFLALDDFNSYKLKDNMIDIVKNLRNQRSYCIRTPTEYLFLHLQMIHYFLSKNYIENTQRLMEFLDDYDPAYKKQLDVEKNKTNISAYGLTTLKLSLPNIHPKSQN
;
A
#
# COMPACT_ATOMS: atom_id res chain seq x y z
N MET A 1 -2.54 -15.21 -28.80
CA MET A 1 -3.63 -14.28 -28.42
C MET A 1 -4.56 -15.00 -27.47
N ASN A 2 -4.40 -14.79 -26.15
CA ASN A 2 -5.43 -15.15 -25.16
C ASN A 2 -5.91 -13.82 -24.60
N LYS A 3 -7.10 -13.37 -25.00
CA LYS A 3 -7.80 -12.27 -24.33
C LYS A 3 -7.99 -12.70 -22.88
N VAL A 4 -7.39 -11.99 -21.95
CA VAL A 4 -7.76 -12.10 -20.54
C VAL A 4 -9.17 -11.51 -20.46
N GLU A 5 -10.18 -12.36 -20.37
CA GLU A 5 -11.53 -11.94 -19.97
C GLU A 5 -11.45 -11.45 -18.53
N ASN A 6 -11.04 -10.19 -18.38
CA ASN A 6 -11.13 -9.47 -17.13
C ASN A 6 -12.61 -9.17 -16.89
N ASN A 7 -13.28 -10.15 -16.29
CA ASN A 7 -14.53 -9.99 -15.60
C ASN A 7 -14.33 -8.97 -14.47
N THR A 8 -14.41 -7.69 -14.85
CA THR A 8 -14.80 -6.58 -13.99
C THR A 8 -15.92 -7.10 -13.10
N ILE A 9 -15.93 -6.75 -11.82
CA ILE A 9 -17.12 -6.96 -11.00
C ILE A 9 -18.19 -6.04 -11.62
N SER A 10 -18.89 -6.53 -12.64
CA SER A 10 -20.02 -5.87 -13.25
C SER A 10 -21.16 -6.02 -12.27
N ILE A 11 -21.45 -4.93 -11.58
CA ILE A 11 -22.62 -4.71 -10.73
C ILE A 11 -23.95 -4.87 -11.51
N GLU A 12 -23.88 -5.14 -12.81
CA GLU A 12 -25.01 -5.50 -13.68
C GLU A 12 -25.79 -6.73 -13.16
N GLY A 13 -25.19 -7.58 -12.30
CA GLY A 13 -25.88 -8.70 -11.65
C GLY A 13 -26.37 -8.48 -10.20
N LEU A 14 -26.20 -7.30 -9.61
CA LEU A 14 -26.61 -7.03 -8.21
C LEU A 14 -28.12 -6.73 -8.11
N SER A 15 -28.78 -7.31 -7.09
CA SER A 15 -30.19 -7.03 -6.76
C SER A 15 -30.41 -5.53 -6.52
N THR A 16 -31.62 -5.04 -6.78
CA THR A 16 -31.98 -3.64 -6.50
C THR A 16 -31.72 -3.25 -5.04
N GLU A 17 -31.98 -4.16 -4.10
CA GLU A 17 -31.70 -3.99 -2.67
C GLU A 17 -30.21 -3.81 -2.38
N SER A 18 -29.34 -4.65 -2.97
CA SER A 18 -27.89 -4.52 -2.78
C SER A 18 -27.37 -3.21 -3.36
N LYS A 19 -27.82 -2.81 -4.56
CA LYS A 19 -27.49 -1.49 -5.14
C LYS A 19 -27.93 -0.33 -4.24
N GLY A 20 -29.13 -0.42 -3.65
CA GLY A 20 -29.63 0.58 -2.70
C GLY A 20 -28.78 0.68 -1.43
N SER A 21 -28.30 -0.46 -0.90
CA SER A 21 -27.41 -0.51 0.26
C SER A 21 -26.04 0.14 -0.02
N PHE A 22 -25.43 -0.14 -1.18
CA PHE A 22 -24.16 0.50 -1.58
C PHE A 22 -24.30 2.01 -1.75
N LYS A 23 -25.37 2.48 -2.41
CA LYS A 23 -25.67 3.90 -2.56
C LYS A 23 -25.81 4.60 -1.21
N LYS A 24 -26.61 4.04 -0.29
CA LYS A 24 -26.78 4.59 1.06
C LYS A 24 -25.47 4.65 1.84
N MET A 25 -24.62 3.62 1.74
CA MET A 25 -23.31 3.59 2.41
C MET A 25 -22.37 4.67 1.85
N ALA A 26 -22.32 4.81 0.53
CA ALA A 26 -21.51 5.81 -0.14
C ALA A 26 -21.97 7.24 0.16
N GLU A 27 -23.29 7.49 0.19
CA GLU A 27 -23.88 8.76 0.58
C GLU A 27 -23.57 9.09 2.05
N THR A 28 -23.72 8.13 2.96
CA THR A 28 -23.40 8.31 4.39
C THR A 28 -21.93 8.65 4.60
N PHE A 29 -21.03 7.92 3.94
CA PHE A 29 -19.59 8.17 3.97
C PHE A 29 -19.25 9.58 3.44
N THR A 30 -19.81 9.93 2.29
CA THR A 30 -19.55 11.22 1.63
C THR A 30 -20.07 12.38 2.46
N ASN A 31 -21.30 12.28 2.99
CA ASN A 31 -21.88 13.33 3.84
C ASN A 31 -21.07 13.55 5.12
N SER A 32 -20.61 12.47 5.79
CA SER A 32 -19.75 12.58 6.99
C SER A 32 -18.43 13.32 6.71
N ILE A 33 -17.85 13.12 5.54
CA ILE A 33 -16.65 13.87 5.09
C ILE A 33 -16.98 15.34 4.84
N LEU A 34 -18.06 15.61 4.09
CA LEU A 34 -18.47 16.98 3.76
C LEU A 34 -18.86 17.77 5.02
N ASP A 35 -19.42 17.12 6.04
CA ASP A 35 -19.78 17.75 7.32
C ASP A 35 -18.56 18.08 8.18
N LYS A 36 -17.49 17.28 8.09
CA LYS A 36 -16.23 17.54 8.81
C LYS A 36 -15.37 18.60 8.13
N GLU A 37 -15.51 18.77 6.82
CA GLU A 37 -14.61 19.55 5.98
C GLU A 37 -13.14 19.11 6.11
N ILE A 38 -12.22 19.78 5.42
CA ILE A 38 -10.78 19.44 5.44
C ILE A 38 -10.20 19.57 6.86
N ASN A 39 -10.60 20.62 7.59
CA ASN A 39 -10.08 20.88 8.92
C ASN A 39 -10.55 19.83 9.94
N GLY A 40 -11.81 19.40 9.88
CA GLY A 40 -12.32 18.35 10.76
C GLY A 40 -11.67 17.00 10.47
N LEU A 41 -11.45 16.63 9.22
CA LEU A 41 -10.70 15.40 8.87
C LEU A 41 -9.24 15.45 9.31
N LYS A 42 -8.61 16.63 9.23
CA LYS A 42 -7.26 16.82 9.77
C LYS A 42 -7.24 16.61 11.28
N ASN A 43 -8.16 17.25 12.00
CA ASN A 43 -8.29 17.09 13.45
C ASN A 43 -8.61 15.64 13.83
N GLU A 44 -9.47 14.95 13.07
CA GLU A 44 -9.79 13.54 13.25
C GLU A 44 -8.53 12.66 13.18
N PHE A 45 -7.67 12.90 12.19
CA PHE A 45 -6.39 12.19 12.07
C PHE A 45 -5.46 12.51 13.24
N GLU A 46 -5.24 13.79 13.55
CA GLU A 46 -4.32 14.22 14.60
C GLU A 46 -4.74 13.71 15.99
N ASN A 47 -6.04 13.71 16.29
CA ASN A 47 -6.60 13.22 17.55
C ASN A 47 -6.50 11.69 17.69
N ASN A 48 -6.68 10.94 16.61
CA ASN A 48 -6.65 9.46 16.65
C ASN A 48 -5.24 8.88 16.54
N PHE A 49 -4.29 9.65 16.01
CA PHE A 49 -2.95 9.19 15.70
C PHE A 49 -1.85 10.08 16.29
N PRO A 50 -1.93 10.48 17.58
CA PRO A 50 -0.93 11.32 18.18
C PRO A 50 0.43 10.60 18.20
N ASN A 51 1.48 11.29 17.73
CA ASN A 51 2.89 10.94 17.90
C ASN A 51 3.39 9.56 17.44
N CYS A 52 2.60 8.73 16.72
CA CYS A 52 2.93 7.41 16.15
C CYS A 52 4.08 6.62 16.83
N ILE A 53 4.07 6.56 18.17
CA ILE A 53 5.07 5.80 18.91
C ILE A 53 4.69 4.33 18.81
N ILE A 54 5.66 3.51 18.40
CA ILE A 54 5.48 2.06 18.33
C ILE A 54 6.08 1.49 19.62
N PRO A 55 5.27 0.81 20.47
CA PRO A 55 5.77 0.11 21.65
C PRO A 55 6.94 -0.82 21.29
N SER A 56 8.01 -0.78 22.07
CA SER A 56 9.25 -1.51 21.75
C SER A 56 9.10 -3.03 21.75
N ASP A 57 8.13 -3.55 22.50
CA ASP A 57 7.74 -4.96 22.56
C ASP A 57 7.05 -5.45 21.28
N LEU A 58 6.47 -4.55 20.48
CA LEU A 58 5.93 -4.88 19.16
C LEU A 58 6.99 -4.91 18.06
N ILE A 59 8.20 -4.39 18.31
CA ILE A 59 9.27 -4.34 17.31
C ILE A 59 10.03 -5.67 17.30
N CYS A 60 10.15 -6.27 16.11
CA CYS A 60 10.93 -7.49 15.91
C CYS A 60 12.40 -7.26 16.28
N LYS A 61 12.89 -7.99 17.28
CA LYS A 61 14.27 -7.88 17.78
C LYS A 61 15.30 -8.25 16.70
N GLU A 62 14.95 -9.18 15.81
CA GLU A 62 15.79 -9.62 14.69
C GLU A 62 16.04 -8.49 13.68
N SER A 63 15.19 -7.47 13.61
CA SER A 63 15.42 -6.32 12.70
C SER A 63 16.74 -5.59 12.94
N LYS A 64 17.23 -5.61 14.19
CA LYS A 64 18.53 -5.03 14.55
C LYS A 64 19.69 -5.99 14.25
N ILE A 65 19.44 -7.30 14.32
CA ILE A 65 20.45 -8.34 14.06
C ILE A 65 20.72 -8.44 12.56
N TYR A 66 19.65 -8.37 11.76
CA TYR A 66 19.68 -8.45 10.30
C TYR A 66 19.42 -7.07 9.67
N ASP A 67 20.01 -6.02 10.25
CA ASP A 67 19.84 -4.62 9.80
C ASP A 67 20.24 -4.42 8.33
N LYS A 68 21.26 -5.15 7.86
CA LYS A 68 21.70 -5.19 6.45
C LYS A 68 20.63 -5.72 5.49
N LYS A 69 19.60 -6.41 6.00
CA LYS A 69 18.44 -6.86 5.20
C LYS A 69 17.31 -5.81 5.17
N ASN A 70 17.52 -4.59 5.70
CA ASN A 70 16.53 -3.51 5.72
C ASN A 70 17.01 -2.28 4.93
N ILE A 71 16.21 -1.82 3.95
CA ILE A 71 16.50 -0.59 3.18
C ILE A 71 16.52 0.64 4.10
N ASN A 72 15.59 0.70 5.06
CA ASN A 72 15.46 1.83 5.98
C ASN A 72 15.39 1.33 7.42
N GLN A 73 16.49 1.46 8.16
CA GLN A 73 16.59 1.07 9.57
C GLN A 73 15.63 1.83 10.49
N GLY A 74 15.14 3.00 10.06
CA GLY A 74 14.12 3.75 10.76
C GLY A 74 12.71 3.18 10.60
N VAL A 75 12.49 2.18 9.73
CA VAL A 75 11.19 1.51 9.58
C VAL A 75 11.23 0.18 10.34
N PRO A 76 10.64 0.09 11.55
CA PRO A 76 10.67 -1.13 12.33
C PRO A 76 9.76 -2.19 11.71
N LEU A 77 10.25 -3.43 11.65
CA LEU A 77 9.42 -4.60 11.38
C LEU A 77 8.61 -4.91 12.64
N LEU A 78 7.29 -5.07 12.49
CA LEU A 78 6.42 -5.43 13.62
C LEU A 78 6.39 -6.94 13.80
N GLU A 79 6.61 -7.44 15.01
CA GLU A 79 6.72 -8.88 15.31
C GLU A 79 5.38 -9.61 15.11
N ASN A 80 4.28 -9.00 15.55
CA ASN A 80 2.94 -9.59 15.59
C ASN A 80 2.38 -10.01 14.22
N SER A 81 2.94 -9.50 13.13
CA SER A 81 2.42 -9.65 11.77
C SER A 81 3.54 -9.92 10.76
N ARG A 82 4.77 -10.16 11.21
CA ARG A 82 5.89 -10.37 10.31
C ARG A 82 5.72 -11.66 9.50
N VAL A 83 6.22 -11.63 8.27
CA VAL A 83 6.39 -12.84 7.47
C VAL A 83 7.67 -13.54 7.90
N ILE A 84 7.60 -14.86 8.09
CA ILE A 84 8.75 -15.71 8.41
C ILE A 84 8.92 -16.71 7.28
N ILE A 85 10.10 -16.75 6.65
CA ILE A 85 10.41 -17.74 5.62
C ILE A 85 10.71 -19.07 6.32
N LYS A 86 9.88 -20.07 6.02
CA LYS A 86 9.93 -21.41 6.63
C LYS A 86 11.01 -22.26 5.97
N ASN A 87 11.53 -23.24 6.70
CA ASN A 87 12.56 -24.18 6.24
C ASN A 87 13.85 -23.49 5.76
N ALA A 88 14.17 -22.35 6.35
CA ALA A 88 15.36 -21.56 6.07
C ALA A 88 16.24 -21.47 7.33
N SER A 89 17.51 -21.08 7.16
CA SER A 89 18.37 -20.75 8.31
C SER A 89 17.76 -19.61 9.13
N LYS A 90 18.21 -19.38 10.36
CA LYS A 90 17.69 -18.25 11.17
C LYS A 90 17.91 -16.89 10.51
N GLU A 91 18.95 -16.75 9.69
CA GLU A 91 19.20 -15.51 8.93
C GLU A 91 18.29 -15.41 7.72
N ASP A 92 18.12 -16.51 6.98
CA ASP A 92 17.29 -16.56 5.78
C ASP A 92 15.79 -16.63 6.07
N SER A 93 15.39 -16.88 7.33
CA SER A 93 14.00 -16.80 7.77
C SER A 93 13.49 -15.36 7.91
N TYR A 94 14.42 -14.40 8.07
CA TYR A 94 14.11 -12.98 8.22
C TYR A 94 13.86 -12.31 6.87
N ILE A 95 12.71 -11.65 6.76
CA ILE A 95 12.38 -10.73 5.67
C ILE A 95 11.61 -9.52 6.22
N ASN A 96 11.89 -8.32 5.70
CA ASN A 96 11.19 -7.10 6.11
C ASN A 96 9.82 -6.99 5.42
N ALA A 97 8.91 -7.86 5.83
CA ALA A 97 7.55 -7.95 5.32
C ALA A 97 6.55 -8.21 6.43
N ASN A 98 5.36 -7.60 6.32
CA ASN A 98 4.24 -7.84 7.23
C ASN A 98 3.00 -8.30 6.46
N TYR A 99 2.29 -9.27 7.00
CA TYR A 99 0.93 -9.59 6.57
C TYR A 99 -0.02 -8.46 6.99
N ILE A 100 -0.95 -8.12 6.10
CA ILE A 100 -2.07 -7.22 6.42
C ILE A 100 -3.37 -8.02 6.29
N THR A 101 -4.07 -8.12 7.40
CA THR A 101 -5.41 -8.70 7.49
C THR A 101 -6.45 -7.64 7.18
N SER A 102 -7.47 -8.01 6.39
CA SER A 102 -8.69 -7.22 6.18
C SER A 102 -9.81 -7.75 7.08
N ASN A 103 -10.93 -7.03 7.19
CA ASN A 103 -12.11 -7.52 7.92
C ASN A 103 -12.75 -8.77 7.31
N ASN A 104 -12.39 -9.12 6.07
CA ASN A 104 -12.98 -10.24 5.33
C ASN A 104 -12.01 -11.40 5.11
N LYS A 105 -10.70 -11.16 5.25
CA LYS A 105 -9.66 -12.13 4.89
C LYS A 105 -8.38 -11.91 5.70
N LYS A 106 -7.97 -12.94 6.44
CA LYS A 106 -6.64 -13.03 7.06
C LYS A 106 -5.55 -13.04 5.99
N CYS A 107 -4.45 -12.35 6.25
CA CYS A 107 -3.32 -12.23 5.31
C CYS A 107 -3.77 -11.81 3.89
N ARG A 108 -4.67 -10.82 3.81
CA ARG A 108 -5.22 -10.30 2.55
C ARG A 108 -4.11 -9.76 1.65
N LEU A 109 -3.16 -9.03 2.25
CA LEU A 109 -2.01 -8.42 1.59
C LEU A 109 -0.73 -8.82 2.32
N ILE A 110 0.40 -8.66 1.64
CA ILE A 110 1.73 -8.63 2.24
C ILE A 110 2.35 -7.30 1.84
N ILE A 111 2.72 -6.47 2.81
CA ILE A 111 3.50 -5.26 2.56
C ILE A 111 4.96 -5.53 2.85
N THR A 112 5.83 -5.25 1.88
CA THR A 112 7.29 -5.41 2.02
C THR A 112 8.04 -4.24 1.39
N GLN A 113 9.32 -4.13 1.72
CA GLN A 113 10.25 -3.21 1.05
C GLN A 113 10.63 -3.72 -0.35
N HIS A 114 11.33 -2.91 -1.15
CA HIS A 114 11.90 -3.38 -2.41
C HIS A 114 12.98 -4.45 -2.15
N PRO A 115 13.10 -5.51 -2.96
CA PRO A 115 14.19 -6.46 -2.81
C PRO A 115 15.55 -5.81 -3.10
N MET A 116 16.52 -6.05 -2.22
CA MET A 116 17.93 -5.68 -2.40
C MET A 116 18.73 -6.89 -2.90
N ILE A 117 19.98 -6.69 -3.29
CA ILE A 117 20.86 -7.77 -3.78
C ILE A 117 20.99 -8.95 -2.80
N ASN A 118 21.02 -8.67 -1.50
CA ASN A 118 21.13 -9.67 -0.43
C ASN A 118 19.77 -10.21 0.05
N THR A 119 18.63 -9.68 -0.42
CA THR A 119 17.27 -10.09 0.01
C THR A 119 16.37 -10.55 -1.14
N VAL A 120 16.79 -10.45 -2.40
CA VAL A 120 15.98 -10.88 -3.55
C VAL A 120 15.65 -12.37 -3.51
N ASN A 121 16.56 -13.22 -3.05
CA ASN A 121 16.29 -14.65 -2.88
C ASN A 121 15.21 -14.89 -1.82
N ASP A 122 15.30 -14.18 -0.70
CA ASP A 122 14.34 -14.24 0.41
C ASP A 122 12.95 -13.75 -0.06
N PHE A 123 12.92 -12.68 -0.86
CA PHE A 123 11.71 -12.14 -1.47
C PHE A 123 10.98 -13.18 -2.34
N PHE A 124 11.70 -13.91 -3.20
CA PHE A 124 11.10 -14.97 -4.00
C PHE A 124 10.74 -16.22 -3.20
N ASN A 125 11.51 -16.57 -2.16
CA ASN A 125 11.14 -17.65 -1.24
C ASN A 125 9.82 -17.33 -0.52
N MET A 126 9.62 -16.07 -0.10
CA MET A 126 8.35 -15.60 0.45
C MET A 126 7.21 -15.72 -0.58
N ILE A 127 7.43 -15.28 -1.82
CA ILE A 127 6.44 -15.38 -2.92
C ILE A 127 5.98 -16.83 -3.14
N LEU A 128 6.94 -17.76 -3.20
CA LEU A 128 6.69 -19.18 -3.41
C LEU A 128 6.01 -19.83 -2.20
N GLN A 129 6.42 -19.45 -0.99
CA GLN A 129 5.80 -19.94 0.25
C GLN A 129 4.32 -19.53 0.35
N GLU A 130 4.02 -18.27 0.05
CA GLU A 130 2.68 -17.70 0.20
C GLU A 130 1.80 -17.90 -1.04
N ASN A 131 2.34 -18.54 -2.08
CA ASN A 131 1.67 -18.79 -3.35
C ASN A 131 1.11 -17.48 -3.95
N ILE A 132 1.94 -16.44 -3.98
CA ILE A 132 1.55 -15.11 -4.46
C ILE A 132 1.31 -15.16 -5.96
N MET A 133 0.14 -14.69 -6.40
CA MET A 133 -0.21 -14.56 -7.81
C MET A 133 0.02 -13.15 -8.35
N TYR A 134 -0.06 -12.12 -7.49
CA TYR A 134 0.02 -10.71 -7.87
C TYR A 134 1.07 -9.98 -7.05
N ILE A 135 1.99 -9.30 -7.73
CA ILE A 135 2.98 -8.39 -7.14
C ILE A 135 2.66 -6.98 -7.63
N ILE A 136 2.41 -6.05 -6.71
CA ILE A 136 2.18 -4.64 -7.01
C ILE A 136 3.43 -3.85 -6.64
N GLN A 137 4.12 -3.32 -7.64
CA GLN A 137 5.28 -2.45 -7.50
C GLN A 137 4.87 -0.99 -7.68
N LEU A 138 5.19 -0.18 -6.67
CA LEU A 138 4.85 1.25 -6.61
C LEU A 138 6.09 2.17 -6.67
N ALA A 139 7.28 1.60 -6.77
CA ALA A 139 8.54 2.33 -7.00
C ALA A 139 9.01 2.10 -8.43
N LYS A 140 9.42 3.16 -9.12
CA LYS A 140 9.89 3.11 -10.50
C LYS A 140 11.33 2.62 -10.55
N GLU A 141 11.73 2.06 -11.68
CA GLU A 141 13.09 1.51 -11.86
C GLU A 141 14.17 2.57 -11.62
N ASN A 142 13.95 3.82 -12.04
CA ASN A 142 14.87 4.93 -11.82
C ASN A 142 14.99 5.39 -10.35
N GLU A 143 14.07 4.97 -9.48
CA GLU A 143 14.15 5.22 -8.03
C GLU A 143 15.00 4.15 -7.31
N LEU A 144 15.48 3.15 -8.05
CA LEU A 144 16.11 1.93 -7.56
C LEU A 144 17.48 1.71 -8.19
N GLU A 145 18.08 2.75 -8.76
CA GLU A 145 19.37 2.66 -9.47
C GLU A 145 20.55 2.34 -8.53
N ASP A 146 20.42 2.66 -7.24
CA ASP A 146 21.39 2.26 -6.22
C ASP A 146 21.09 0.83 -5.74
N PRO A 147 21.99 -0.15 -5.94
CA PRO A 147 21.79 -1.54 -5.51
C PRO A 147 21.57 -1.72 -3.99
N SER A 148 22.01 -0.76 -3.18
CA SER A 148 21.74 -0.72 -1.73
C SER A 148 20.31 -0.27 -1.40
N VAL A 149 19.63 0.37 -2.36
CA VAL A 149 18.23 0.81 -2.27
C VAL A 149 17.29 -0.21 -2.92
N GLY A 150 17.72 -0.91 -3.97
CA GLY A 150 16.94 -1.97 -4.60
C GLY A 150 17.61 -2.54 -5.83
N ILE A 151 17.11 -3.68 -6.32
CA ILE A 151 17.57 -4.26 -7.58
C ILE A 151 16.41 -4.49 -8.53
N LYS A 152 16.69 -4.47 -9.84
CA LYS A 152 15.73 -4.98 -10.83
C LYS A 152 15.59 -6.48 -10.68
N TYR A 153 14.37 -6.94 -10.34
CA TYR A 153 14.07 -8.36 -10.10
C TYR A 153 13.10 -8.97 -11.12
N ILE A 154 12.52 -8.13 -12.00
CA ILE A 154 11.65 -8.56 -13.10
C ILE A 154 12.39 -8.44 -14.44
N PRO A 155 12.60 -9.56 -15.16
CA PRO A 155 13.21 -9.52 -16.49
C PRO A 155 12.25 -8.86 -17.50
N ASN A 156 12.79 -8.01 -18.38
CA ASN A 156 12.04 -7.48 -19.54
C ASN A 156 11.99 -8.49 -20.70
N ASN A 157 12.93 -9.43 -20.73
CA ASN A 157 13.03 -10.57 -21.64
C ASN A 157 13.94 -11.64 -20.98
N GLY A 158 13.93 -12.87 -21.49
CA GLY A 158 14.79 -13.94 -20.97
C GLY A 158 14.50 -14.28 -19.50
N SER A 159 15.55 -14.41 -18.69
CA SER A 159 15.43 -14.76 -17.28
C SER A 159 16.46 -14.06 -16.40
N PHE A 160 16.13 -13.95 -15.12
CA PHE A 160 17.08 -13.63 -14.05
C PHE A 160 17.31 -14.85 -13.16
N GLN A 161 18.54 -15.01 -12.70
CA GLN A 161 18.93 -16.06 -11.76
C GLN A 161 19.38 -15.43 -10.44
N PHE A 162 18.74 -15.81 -9.34
CA PHE A 162 19.05 -15.36 -7.99
C PHE A 162 19.29 -16.59 -7.09
N LYS A 163 20.54 -16.96 -6.84
CA LYS A 163 20.90 -18.23 -6.15
C LYS A 163 20.16 -19.43 -6.79
N ASN A 164 19.21 -20.03 -6.09
CA ASN A 164 18.41 -21.18 -6.53
C ASN A 164 17.04 -20.80 -7.13
N VAL A 165 16.75 -19.51 -7.27
CA VAL A 165 15.53 -18.98 -7.89
C VAL A 165 15.82 -18.57 -9.33
N THR A 166 14.99 -19.04 -10.26
CA THR A 166 14.96 -18.60 -11.67
C THR A 166 13.66 -17.87 -11.94
N VAL A 167 13.74 -16.65 -12.47
CA VAL A 167 12.58 -15.83 -12.83
C VAL A 167 12.59 -15.64 -14.33
N ASN A 168 11.62 -16.22 -15.03
CA ASN A 168 11.51 -16.16 -16.48
C ASN A 168 10.45 -15.15 -16.89
N TYR A 169 10.78 -14.28 -17.85
CA TYR A 169 9.80 -13.46 -18.54
C TYR A 169 8.92 -14.35 -19.43
N ILE A 170 7.59 -14.21 -19.35
CA ILE A 170 6.68 -14.85 -20.30
C ILE A 170 6.20 -13.84 -21.35
N LYS A 171 5.49 -12.80 -20.89
CA LYS A 171 4.91 -11.76 -21.76
C LYS A 171 4.46 -10.55 -20.97
N ASN A 172 4.26 -9.42 -21.64
CA ASN A 172 3.42 -8.35 -21.12
C ASN A 172 1.94 -8.69 -21.35
N ILE A 173 1.07 -8.34 -20.41
CA ILE A 173 -0.38 -8.44 -20.53
C ILE A 173 -0.93 -7.06 -20.90
N GLU A 174 -1.75 -7.01 -21.95
CA GLU A 174 -2.46 -5.79 -22.35
C GLU A 174 -3.52 -5.42 -21.30
N TYR A 175 -3.50 -4.16 -20.86
CA TYR A 175 -4.45 -3.62 -19.89
C TYR A 175 -4.92 -2.23 -20.33
N ASP A 176 -5.93 -2.21 -21.19
CA ASP A 176 -6.36 -0.98 -21.88
C ASP A 176 -7.12 0.00 -20.98
N LYS A 177 -7.54 -0.43 -19.78
CA LYS A 177 -8.30 0.42 -18.84
C LYS A 177 -7.48 1.57 -18.26
N ASN A 178 -6.16 1.40 -18.13
CA ASN A 178 -5.30 2.43 -17.55
C ASN A 178 -3.86 2.28 -18.06
N SER A 179 -3.45 3.23 -18.89
CA SER A 179 -2.11 3.26 -19.49
C SER A 179 -0.99 3.47 -18.48
N SER A 180 -1.28 3.87 -17.23
CA SER A 180 -0.29 4.01 -16.15
C SER A 180 0.13 2.67 -15.55
N ILE A 181 -0.55 1.58 -15.90
CA ILE A 181 -0.27 0.24 -15.41
C ILE A 181 0.48 -0.56 -16.47
N LYS A 182 1.58 -1.21 -16.08
CA LYS A 182 2.24 -2.24 -16.88
C LYS A 182 2.11 -3.57 -16.16
N ILE A 183 1.58 -4.58 -16.84
CA ILE A 183 1.45 -5.94 -16.31
C ILE A 183 2.42 -6.86 -17.03
N THR A 184 3.29 -7.53 -16.28
CA THR A 184 4.28 -8.49 -16.78
C THR A 184 3.97 -9.86 -16.19
N LEU A 185 3.66 -10.84 -17.03
CA LEU A 185 3.55 -12.24 -16.62
C LEU A 185 4.94 -12.86 -16.55
N ILE A 186 5.32 -13.34 -15.38
CA ILE A 186 6.58 -14.05 -15.13
C ILE A 186 6.30 -15.44 -14.61
N ASN A 187 7.31 -16.31 -14.71
CA ASN A 187 7.32 -17.63 -14.12
C ASN A 187 8.50 -17.74 -13.17
N CYS A 188 8.23 -18.00 -11.89
CA CYS A 188 9.24 -18.14 -10.85
C CYS A 188 9.41 -19.61 -10.49
N LYS A 189 10.64 -20.14 -10.62
CA LYS A 189 11.02 -21.51 -10.27
C LYS A 189 12.05 -21.54 -9.16
N CYS A 190 11.89 -22.44 -8.19
CA CYS A 190 12.86 -22.68 -7.13
C CYS A 190 12.61 -24.06 -6.51
N ASN A 191 13.64 -24.90 -6.41
CA ASN A 191 13.61 -26.21 -5.74
C ASN A 191 12.38 -27.07 -6.13
N GLY A 192 12.06 -27.15 -7.43
CA GLY A 192 10.94 -27.94 -7.96
C GLY A 192 9.56 -27.30 -7.82
N LYS A 193 9.43 -26.14 -7.14
CA LYS A 193 8.21 -25.33 -7.14
C LYS A 193 8.24 -24.33 -8.29
N GLU A 194 7.08 -24.09 -8.88
CA GLU A 194 6.90 -23.17 -10.00
C GLU A 194 5.58 -22.40 -9.84
N LEU A 195 5.63 -21.08 -10.01
CA LEU A 195 4.45 -20.20 -9.95
C LEU A 195 4.47 -19.21 -11.12
N ASN A 196 3.30 -19.05 -11.75
CA ASN A 196 3.05 -17.94 -12.65
C ASN A 196 2.56 -16.74 -11.84
N ILE A 197 3.19 -15.59 -12.04
CA ILE A 197 2.96 -14.38 -11.25
C ILE A 197 2.74 -13.22 -12.21
N GLU A 198 1.73 -12.41 -11.93
CA GLU A 198 1.49 -11.16 -12.63
C GLU A 198 2.08 -10.01 -11.82
N HIS A 199 3.16 -9.44 -12.33
CA HIS A 199 3.80 -8.25 -11.78
C HIS A 199 3.13 -7.01 -12.37
N ILE A 200 2.59 -6.17 -11.50
CA ILE A 200 1.84 -4.96 -11.81
C ILE A 200 2.70 -3.77 -11.36
N LEU A 201 3.25 -3.04 -12.33
CA LEU A 201 3.98 -1.80 -12.10
C LEU A 201 3.06 -0.59 -12.33
N TRP A 202 2.89 0.24 -11.30
CA TRP A 202 2.35 1.58 -11.48
C TRP A 202 3.47 2.50 -11.98
N LYS A 203 3.50 2.75 -13.29
CA LYS A 203 4.58 3.48 -13.97
C LYS A 203 4.64 4.96 -13.62
N ASP A 204 3.50 5.57 -13.36
CA ASP A 204 3.37 7.02 -13.27
C ASP A 204 3.18 7.53 -11.83
N TRP A 205 3.54 6.71 -10.82
CA TRP A 205 3.56 7.22 -9.44
C TRP A 205 4.53 8.42 -9.35
N PRO A 206 4.11 9.58 -8.80
CA PRO A 206 4.97 10.76 -8.72
C PRO A 206 6.22 10.55 -7.86
N ASN A 207 7.40 10.93 -8.36
CA ASN A 207 8.66 10.83 -7.60
C ASN A 207 8.57 11.58 -6.26
N LYS A 208 7.98 12.78 -6.30
CA LYS A 208 7.91 13.71 -5.18
C LYS A 208 6.47 14.08 -4.82
N SER A 209 5.61 13.08 -4.57
CA SER A 209 4.29 13.20 -3.95
C SER A 209 3.58 11.84 -3.90
N TYR A 210 2.26 11.88 -3.69
CA TYR A 210 1.32 10.85 -4.12
C TYR A 210 0.47 11.39 -5.29
N PRO A 211 -0.24 10.50 -6.02
CA PRO A 211 -1.05 10.85 -7.19
C PRO A 211 -2.10 11.92 -6.92
N LYS A 212 -2.66 12.49 -7.99
CA LYS A 212 -3.82 13.38 -7.88
C LYS A 212 -5.02 12.62 -7.31
N SER A 213 -5.90 13.31 -6.59
CA SER A 213 -7.03 12.66 -5.92
C SER A 213 -7.95 11.91 -6.89
N TRP A 214 -8.10 12.41 -8.13
CA TRP A 214 -8.88 11.80 -9.21
C TRP A 214 -8.14 10.71 -10.00
N ASP A 215 -6.87 10.42 -9.70
CA ASP A 215 -6.15 9.31 -10.34
C ASP A 215 -6.69 7.98 -9.81
N MET A 216 -7.39 7.25 -10.68
CA MET A 216 -8.08 6.01 -10.35
C MET A 216 -7.18 4.77 -10.44
N THR A 217 -5.87 4.92 -10.66
CA THR A 217 -4.97 3.78 -10.88
C THR A 217 -4.95 2.80 -9.71
N ALA A 218 -4.99 3.26 -8.46
CA ALA A 218 -5.08 2.37 -7.29
C ALA A 218 -6.34 1.50 -7.35
N ILE A 219 -7.48 2.09 -7.73
CA ILE A 219 -8.77 1.41 -7.88
C ILE A 219 -8.75 0.46 -9.07
N ASN A 220 -8.16 0.85 -10.20
CA ASN A 220 -8.01 -0.05 -11.36
C ASN A 220 -7.15 -1.27 -11.03
N ILE A 221 -6.05 -1.09 -10.28
CA ILE A 221 -5.25 -2.21 -9.76
C ILE A 221 -6.11 -3.06 -8.83
N TYR A 222 -6.84 -2.46 -7.87
CA TYR A 222 -7.74 -3.20 -6.98
C TYR A 222 -8.73 -4.07 -7.75
N GLU A 223 -9.45 -3.51 -8.71
CA GLU A 223 -10.43 -4.24 -9.52
C GLU A 223 -9.80 -5.43 -10.27
N TYR A 224 -8.55 -5.29 -10.71
CA TYR A 224 -7.80 -6.35 -11.38
C TYR A 224 -7.48 -7.52 -10.43
N VAL A 225 -7.12 -7.23 -9.18
CA VAL A 225 -6.64 -8.22 -8.20
C VAL A 225 -7.67 -8.63 -7.14
N ALA A 226 -8.86 -8.02 -7.13
CA ALA A 226 -9.86 -8.13 -6.06
C ALA A 226 -10.26 -9.59 -5.78
N LYS A 227 -10.36 -10.41 -6.83
CA LYS A 227 -10.79 -11.82 -6.76
C LYS A 227 -9.69 -12.78 -6.28
N SER A 228 -8.48 -12.29 -5.97
CA SER A 228 -7.37 -13.16 -5.53
C SER A 228 -7.70 -13.92 -4.24
N SER A 229 -7.67 -15.25 -4.30
CA SER A 229 -7.76 -16.12 -3.12
C SER A 229 -6.44 -16.20 -2.34
N LYS A 230 -5.32 -15.77 -2.94
CA LYS A 230 -3.99 -15.70 -2.31
C LYS A 230 -3.67 -14.28 -1.79
N PRO A 231 -2.66 -14.10 -0.91
CA PRO A 231 -2.23 -12.76 -0.53
C PRO A 231 -1.75 -11.98 -1.77
N ILE A 232 -1.97 -10.66 -1.77
CA ILE A 232 -1.40 -9.76 -2.78
C ILE A 232 -0.17 -9.09 -2.18
N LEU A 233 0.97 -9.21 -2.84
CA LEU A 233 2.20 -8.58 -2.38
C LEU A 233 2.25 -7.14 -2.90
N ILE A 234 2.38 -6.16 -2.01
CA ILE A 234 2.49 -4.73 -2.35
C ILE A 234 3.81 -4.20 -1.81
N HIS A 235 4.62 -3.59 -2.67
CA HIS A 235 5.86 -2.96 -2.24
C HIS A 235 6.11 -1.64 -2.96
N CYS A 236 6.84 -0.76 -2.27
CA CYS A 236 7.45 0.44 -2.84
C CYS A 236 8.95 0.38 -2.54
N THR A 237 9.61 1.48 -2.22
CA THR A 237 11.01 1.46 -1.77
C THR A 237 11.12 0.87 -0.37
N SER A 238 10.52 1.52 0.65
CA SER A 238 10.59 1.06 2.05
C SER A 238 9.42 0.19 2.51
N GLY A 239 8.41 -0.01 1.65
CA GLY A 239 7.19 -0.74 2.02
C GLY A 239 6.35 -0.03 3.07
N VAL A 240 6.28 1.30 3.04
CA VAL A 240 5.55 2.09 4.06
C VAL A 240 4.60 3.08 3.42
N ARG A 241 5.11 4.13 2.78
CA ARG A 241 4.28 5.27 2.36
C ARG A 241 3.30 4.88 1.24
N ARG A 242 3.82 4.60 0.04
CA ARG A 242 2.99 4.26 -1.13
C ARG A 242 2.24 2.95 -0.91
N SER A 243 2.92 1.93 -0.37
CA SER A 243 2.32 0.64 -0.03
C SER A 243 1.18 0.80 0.97
N GLY A 244 1.35 1.61 2.01
CA GLY A 244 0.33 1.90 3.01
C GLY A 244 -0.88 2.63 2.43
N ILE A 245 -0.66 3.62 1.54
CA ILE A 245 -1.74 4.32 0.84
C ILE A 245 -2.56 3.35 -0.01
N VAL A 246 -1.92 2.59 -0.89
CA VAL A 246 -2.61 1.63 -1.78
C VAL A 246 -3.31 0.55 -0.96
N SER A 247 -2.66 0.06 0.11
CA SER A 247 -3.27 -0.93 1.01
C SER A 247 -4.46 -0.35 1.77
N GLY A 248 -4.43 0.92 2.17
CA GLY A 248 -5.56 1.60 2.80
C GLY A 248 -6.77 1.68 1.87
N ILE A 249 -6.54 2.04 0.61
CA ILE A 249 -7.59 2.05 -0.43
C ILE A 249 -8.14 0.64 -0.65
N PHE A 250 -7.29 -0.38 -0.71
CA PHE A 250 -7.72 -1.77 -0.90
C PHE A 250 -8.57 -2.27 0.27
N LEU A 251 -8.18 -1.97 1.50
CA LEU A 251 -8.94 -2.33 2.69
C LEU A 251 -10.29 -1.61 2.73
N ALA A 252 -10.34 -0.32 2.34
CA ALA A 252 -11.58 0.44 2.23
C ALA A 252 -12.53 -0.15 1.18
N LEU A 253 -12.01 -0.55 0.01
CA LEU A 253 -12.78 -1.21 -1.04
C LEU A 253 -13.25 -2.61 -0.63
N ASP A 254 -12.40 -3.38 0.07
CA ASP A 254 -12.79 -4.68 0.64
C ASP A 254 -13.92 -4.52 1.67
N ASP A 255 -13.84 -3.51 2.54
CA ASP A 255 -14.89 -3.19 3.52
C ASP A 255 -16.17 -2.69 2.85
N PHE A 256 -16.05 -1.85 1.82
CA PHE A 256 -17.21 -1.38 1.05
C PHE A 256 -17.94 -2.56 0.41
N ASN A 257 -17.20 -3.41 -0.31
CA ASN A 257 -17.74 -4.58 -1.02
C ASN A 257 -18.33 -5.65 -0.08
N SER A 258 -18.04 -5.59 1.23
CA SER A 258 -18.62 -6.48 2.24
C SER A 258 -19.64 -5.79 3.17
N TYR A 259 -20.09 -4.58 2.83
CA TYR A 259 -21.01 -3.77 3.62
C TYR A 259 -20.52 -3.44 5.04
N LYS A 260 -19.20 -3.29 5.22
CA LYS A 260 -18.55 -2.98 6.51
C LYS A 260 -17.85 -1.62 6.53
N LEU A 261 -17.82 -0.89 5.42
CA LEU A 261 -17.19 0.43 5.39
C LEU A 261 -17.97 1.38 6.31
N LYS A 262 -17.25 1.96 7.27
CA LYS A 262 -17.75 3.02 8.16
C LYS A 262 -17.60 4.38 7.49
N ASP A 263 -18.21 5.40 8.07
CA ASP A 263 -18.21 6.79 7.58
C ASP A 263 -16.87 7.56 7.77
N ASN A 264 -15.80 6.84 8.14
CA ASN A 264 -14.46 7.38 8.35
C ASN A 264 -13.40 6.30 8.11
N MET A 265 -12.13 6.70 8.01
CA MET A 265 -11.01 5.79 7.72
C MET A 265 -10.19 5.39 8.97
N ILE A 266 -10.63 5.74 10.18
CA ILE A 266 -9.83 5.55 11.41
C ILE A 266 -9.47 4.07 11.61
N ASP A 267 -10.45 3.17 11.51
CA ASP A 267 -10.24 1.76 11.78
C ASP A 267 -9.33 1.09 10.74
N ILE A 268 -9.43 1.51 9.48
CA ILE A 268 -8.55 1.06 8.40
C ILE A 268 -7.10 1.49 8.69
N VAL A 269 -6.89 2.74 9.10
CA VAL A 269 -5.55 3.24 9.45
C VAL A 269 -5.00 2.57 10.72
N LYS A 270 -5.82 2.37 11.76
CA LYS A 270 -5.44 1.60 12.96
C LYS A 270 -5.03 0.18 12.59
N ASN A 271 -5.84 -0.51 11.77
CA ASN A 271 -5.57 -1.87 11.31
C ASN A 271 -4.25 -1.96 10.52
N LEU A 272 -3.99 -1.00 9.62
CA LEU A 272 -2.72 -0.92 8.89
C LEU A 272 -1.55 -0.69 9.85
N ARG A 273 -1.63 0.31 10.72
CA ARG A 273 -0.50 0.70 11.60
C ARG A 273 -0.18 -0.36 12.66
N ASN A 274 -1.16 -1.16 13.06
CA ASN A 274 -0.97 -2.30 13.95
C ASN A 274 -0.22 -3.46 13.28
N GLN A 275 -0.16 -3.51 11.95
CA GLN A 275 0.46 -4.61 11.19
C GLN A 275 1.67 -4.16 10.37
N ARG A 276 1.74 -2.90 9.94
CA ARG A 276 2.90 -2.31 9.28
C ARG A 276 3.14 -0.91 9.80
N SER A 277 4.34 -0.71 10.35
CA SER A 277 4.74 0.55 10.97
C SER A 277 4.63 1.73 10.00
N TYR A 278 4.17 2.87 10.53
CA TYR A 278 4.15 4.16 9.83
C TYR A 278 3.35 4.23 8.52
N CYS A 279 2.42 3.31 8.27
CA CYS A 279 1.43 3.49 7.21
C CYS A 279 0.57 4.75 7.47
N ILE A 280 0.27 5.52 6.41
CA ILE A 280 -0.53 6.76 6.41
C ILE A 280 -0.04 7.77 7.44
N ARG A 281 0.86 8.67 7.05
CA ARG A 281 1.73 9.45 7.96
C ARG A 281 1.26 10.89 8.17
N THR A 282 0.44 11.40 7.27
CA THR A 282 -0.04 12.79 7.30
C THR A 282 -1.56 12.87 7.25
N PRO A 283 -2.13 13.96 7.76
CA PRO A 283 -3.53 14.29 7.50
C PRO A 283 -3.87 14.31 6.01
N THR A 284 -2.97 14.76 5.15
CA THR A 284 -3.25 14.82 3.71
C THR A 284 -3.24 13.44 3.04
N GLU A 285 -2.43 12.50 3.51
CA GLU A 285 -2.52 11.08 3.10
C GLU A 285 -3.81 10.43 3.60
N TYR A 286 -4.25 10.77 4.81
CA TYR A 286 -5.54 10.34 5.35
C TYR A 286 -6.71 10.86 4.51
N LEU A 287 -6.70 12.15 4.18
CA LEU A 287 -7.67 12.79 3.30
C LEU A 287 -7.66 12.15 1.90
N PHE A 288 -6.48 11.82 1.37
CA PHE A 288 -6.35 11.12 0.09
C PHE A 288 -7.10 9.78 0.06
N LEU A 289 -7.10 9.01 1.15
CA LEU A 289 -7.90 7.76 1.23
C LEU A 289 -9.40 8.02 1.06
N HIS A 290 -9.92 9.06 1.72
CA HIS A 290 -11.33 9.44 1.60
C HIS A 290 -11.68 9.87 0.19
N LEU A 291 -10.83 10.70 -0.42
CA LEU A 291 -11.02 11.18 -1.78
C LEU A 291 -11.01 10.05 -2.81
N GLN A 292 -10.14 9.05 -2.64
CA GLN A 292 -10.14 7.89 -3.53
C GLN A 292 -11.45 7.11 -3.44
N MET A 293 -12.05 6.98 -2.25
CA MET A 293 -13.38 6.39 -2.12
C MET A 293 -14.47 7.25 -2.74
N ILE A 294 -14.42 8.57 -2.56
CA ILE A 294 -15.36 9.51 -3.22
C ILE A 294 -15.29 9.36 -4.75
N HIS A 295 -14.08 9.38 -5.33
CA HIS A 295 -13.89 9.20 -6.78
C HIS A 295 -14.36 7.82 -7.25
N TYR A 296 -14.14 6.77 -6.46
CA TYR A 296 -14.75 5.46 -6.70
C TYR A 296 -16.28 5.53 -6.72
N PHE A 297 -16.90 6.15 -5.73
CA PHE A 297 -18.36 6.26 -5.65
C PHE A 297 -18.96 7.06 -6.81
N LEU A 298 -18.33 8.17 -7.20
CA LEU A 298 -18.68 8.92 -8.40
C LEU A 298 -18.57 8.05 -9.66
N SER A 299 -17.45 7.33 -9.82
CA SER A 299 -17.24 6.46 -11.00
C SER A 299 -18.26 5.32 -11.13
N LYS A 300 -18.88 4.92 -10.02
CA LYS A 300 -19.91 3.87 -9.97
C LYS A 300 -21.34 4.41 -9.87
N ASN A 301 -21.52 5.72 -9.94
CA ASN A 301 -22.82 6.40 -9.77
C ASN A 301 -23.51 6.08 -8.43
N TYR A 302 -22.73 5.84 -7.36
CA TYR A 302 -23.27 5.65 -6.01
C TYR A 302 -23.58 6.97 -5.31
N ILE A 303 -22.94 8.06 -5.73
CA ILE A 303 -23.21 9.42 -5.26
C ILE A 303 -23.28 10.37 -6.45
N GLU A 304 -23.93 11.52 -6.26
CA GLU A 304 -24.00 12.58 -7.26
C GLU A 304 -22.90 13.62 -7.05
N ASN A 305 -22.42 14.21 -8.14
CA ASN A 305 -21.46 15.31 -8.09
C ASN A 305 -22.16 16.63 -7.72
N THR A 306 -22.57 16.74 -6.46
CA THR A 306 -23.28 17.93 -5.94
C THR A 306 -22.36 19.15 -5.89
N GLN A 307 -22.95 20.36 -5.87
CA GLN A 307 -22.20 21.61 -5.70
C GLN A 307 -21.29 21.59 -4.47
N ARG A 308 -21.81 21.11 -3.33
CA ARG A 308 -21.07 20.96 -2.08
C ARG A 308 -19.86 20.03 -2.22
N LEU A 309 -20.01 18.94 -2.99
CA LEU A 309 -18.90 18.02 -3.24
C LEU A 309 -17.84 18.65 -4.15
N MET A 310 -18.24 19.39 -5.20
CA MET A 310 -17.31 20.11 -6.06
C MET A 310 -16.49 21.13 -5.27
N GLU A 311 -17.14 21.93 -4.42
CA GLU A 311 -16.47 22.90 -3.53
C GLU A 311 -15.45 22.21 -2.60
N PHE A 312 -15.83 21.08 -1.99
CA PHE A 312 -14.91 20.31 -1.14
C PHE A 312 -13.69 19.76 -1.91
N LEU A 313 -13.89 19.30 -3.15
CA LEU A 313 -12.81 18.82 -4.00
C LEU A 313 -11.87 19.97 -4.42
N ASP A 314 -12.39 21.17 -4.65
CA ASP A 314 -11.60 22.36 -4.98
C ASP A 314 -10.77 22.83 -3.77
N ASP A 315 -11.33 22.77 -2.55
CA ASP A 315 -10.63 23.11 -1.31
C ASP A 315 -9.46 22.15 -0.98
N TYR A 316 -9.50 20.92 -1.51
CA TYR A 316 -8.43 19.94 -1.31
C TYR A 316 -7.12 20.38 -1.97
N ASP A 317 -7.19 20.99 -3.15
CA ASP A 317 -6.03 21.34 -3.95
C ASP A 317 -5.05 22.29 -3.22
N PRO A 318 -5.51 23.36 -2.53
CA PRO A 318 -4.69 24.15 -1.63
C PRO A 318 -4.04 23.34 -0.50
N ALA A 319 -4.79 22.46 0.17
CA ALA A 319 -4.25 21.62 1.26
C ALA A 319 -3.17 20.64 0.75
N TYR A 320 -3.40 20.05 -0.43
CA TYR A 320 -2.45 19.22 -1.14
C TYR A 320 -1.17 20.00 -1.50
N LYS A 321 -1.31 21.18 -2.14
CA LYS A 321 -0.16 22.04 -2.51
C LYS A 321 0.67 22.43 -1.28
N LYS A 322 0.02 22.86 -0.19
CA LYS A 322 0.71 23.18 1.07
C LYS A 322 1.51 22.01 1.63
N GLN A 323 0.94 20.80 1.58
CA GLN A 323 1.64 19.59 1.99
C GLN A 323 2.83 19.27 1.09
N LEU A 324 2.69 19.44 -0.23
CA LEU A 324 3.80 19.26 -1.17
C LEU A 324 4.96 20.21 -0.89
N ASP A 325 4.68 21.47 -0.55
CA ASP A 325 5.72 22.44 -0.25
C ASP A 325 6.49 22.09 1.04
N VAL A 326 5.81 21.53 2.05
CA VAL A 326 6.46 20.96 3.24
C VAL A 326 7.34 19.75 2.88
N GLU A 327 6.92 18.95 1.90
CA GLU A 327 7.65 17.75 1.45
C GLU A 327 8.86 18.06 0.58
N LYS A 328 8.81 19.10 -0.27
CA LYS A 328 9.91 19.51 -1.16
C LYS A 328 11.19 19.83 -0.39
N ASN A 329 11.06 20.35 0.83
CA ASN A 329 12.19 20.73 1.68
C ASN A 329 12.84 19.54 2.39
N LYS A 330 12.40 18.31 2.13
CA LYS A 330 12.94 17.10 2.77
C LYS A 330 13.68 16.24 1.77
N THR A 331 14.90 15.86 2.12
CA THR A 331 15.81 15.06 1.29
C THR A 331 15.35 13.61 1.08
N ASN A 332 14.51 13.08 1.98
CA ASN A 332 14.03 11.70 1.88
C ASN A 332 12.54 11.59 2.25
N ILE A 333 11.71 11.35 1.22
CA ILE A 333 10.26 11.18 1.35
C ILE A 333 9.90 9.93 2.17
N SER A 334 10.70 8.87 2.10
CA SER A 334 10.53 7.71 2.99
C SER A 334 10.80 8.07 4.45
N ALA A 335 11.62 9.09 4.72
CA ALA A 335 11.84 9.64 6.05
C ALA A 335 10.78 10.67 6.49
N TYR A 336 9.82 11.08 5.64
CA TYR A 336 8.86 12.14 5.95
C TYR A 336 8.19 11.97 7.34
N GLY A 337 7.56 10.83 7.57
CA GLY A 337 6.96 10.48 8.86
C GLY A 337 7.96 10.18 9.97
N LEU A 338 9.20 9.78 9.71
CA LEU A 338 10.20 9.68 10.79
C LEU A 338 10.61 11.07 11.28
N THR A 339 10.74 12.02 10.36
CA THR A 339 11.09 13.42 10.70
C THR A 339 9.92 14.19 11.31
N THR A 340 8.68 13.99 10.84
CA THR A 340 7.50 14.59 11.51
C THR A 340 7.22 13.96 12.87
N LEU A 341 7.58 12.68 13.08
CA LEU A 341 7.51 12.05 14.40
C LEU A 341 8.58 12.56 15.37
N LYS A 342 9.78 12.86 14.87
CA LYS A 342 10.84 13.45 15.70
C LYS A 342 10.52 14.90 16.12
N LEU A 343 9.82 15.67 15.29
CA LEU A 343 9.45 17.06 15.59
C LEU A 343 8.36 17.21 16.67
N SER A 344 7.69 16.12 17.08
CA SER A 344 6.63 16.17 18.09
C SER A 344 7.00 15.51 19.43
N LEU A 345 8.26 15.13 19.64
CA LEU A 345 8.76 14.74 20.96
C LEU A 345 9.18 16.00 21.72
N PRO A 346 8.56 16.33 22.87
CA PRO A 346 9.13 17.30 23.79
C PRO A 346 10.53 16.83 24.19
N ASN A 347 11.51 17.72 24.21
CA ASN A 347 12.83 17.44 24.78
C ASN A 347 12.67 17.05 26.25
N ILE A 348 12.58 15.75 26.54
CA ILE A 348 12.81 15.24 27.89
C ILE A 348 14.31 15.23 28.07
N HIS A 349 14.86 16.37 28.49
CA HIS A 349 16.19 16.40 29.09
C HIS A 349 16.16 15.46 30.30
N PRO A 350 17.12 14.52 30.45
CA PRO A 350 17.29 13.86 31.73
C PRO A 350 17.71 14.96 32.71
N LYS A 351 16.86 15.24 33.70
CA LYS A 351 17.28 16.01 34.87
C LYS A 351 18.36 15.18 35.56
N SER A 352 19.62 15.52 35.32
CA SER A 352 20.67 15.36 36.30
C SER A 352 20.31 16.27 37.48
N GLN A 353 20.19 15.70 38.68
CA GLN A 353 20.39 16.41 39.93
C GLN A 353 20.57 15.40 41.06
N ASN A 354 21.80 15.40 41.55
CA ASN A 354 22.31 15.02 42.88
C ASN A 354 22.25 13.56 43.33
#